data_AF-A0A6V7J8E5-F1
#
_entry.id   AF-A0A6V7J8E5-F1
#
_cell.length_a   1.000
_cell.length_b   1.000
_cell.length_c   1.000
_cell.angle_alpha   90.00
_cell.angle_beta   90.00
_cell.angle_gamma   90.00
#
_symmetry.space_group_name_H-M   'P 1'
#
loop_
_entity.id
_entity.type
_entity.pdbx_description
1 polymer ?
#
loop_
_entity_poly.entity_id
_entity_poly.type
_entity_poly.pdbx_seq_one_letter_code
_entity_poly.pdbx_strand_id
1 'polypeptide(L)'
;MKNLFGLKNPAWKFLRAKITPTLTRGKLKQMFPLMTEIGNNMMDYVKDQKISSTGTRIIDAQELNYKYTTDLIASVALGTQMDSFNYPNAEFSKC
;
A
#
# COMPACT_ATOMS: atom_id res chain seq x y z
N MET A 1 7.02 20.31 12.20
CA MET A 1 6.43 20.45 10.84
C MET A 1 4.95 20.07 10.93
N LYS A 2 3.99 20.92 10.54
CA LYS A 2 2.55 20.59 10.61
C LYS A 2 2.07 20.07 9.25
N ASN A 3 1.58 18.83 9.19
CA ASN A 3 0.97 18.24 8.00
C ASN A 3 -0.53 18.58 7.93
N LEU A 4 -1.25 18.12 6.91
CA LEU A 4 -2.69 18.38 6.71
C LEU A 4 -3.52 18.11 7.99
N PHE A 5 -3.21 17.05 8.73
CA PHE A 5 -3.96 16.64 9.91
C PHE A 5 -3.73 17.55 11.13
N GLY A 6 -2.60 18.27 11.18
CA GLY A 6 -2.26 19.21 12.25
C GLY A 6 -2.65 20.67 11.97
N LEU A 7 -3.23 20.98 10.80
CA LEU A 7 -3.62 22.34 10.44
C LEU A 7 -5.02 22.70 10.97
N LYS A 8 -5.20 23.97 11.35
CA LYS A 8 -6.50 24.56 11.68
C LYS A 8 -7.01 25.40 10.51
N ASN A 9 -8.30 25.74 10.53
CA ASN A 9 -8.86 26.68 9.57
C ASN A 9 -8.20 28.08 9.71
N PRO A 10 -7.98 28.81 8.60
CA PRO A 10 -8.39 28.51 7.23
C PRO A 10 -7.40 27.64 6.42
N ALA A 11 -6.16 27.46 6.91
CA ALA A 11 -5.10 26.77 6.18
C ALA A 11 -5.43 25.30 5.86
N TRP A 12 -6.09 24.59 6.78
CA TRP A 12 -6.58 23.23 6.54
C TRP A 12 -7.50 23.15 5.32
N LYS A 13 -8.47 24.07 5.23
CA LYS A 13 -9.44 24.12 4.14
C LYS A 13 -8.76 24.38 2.80
N PHE A 14 -7.79 25.28 2.78
CA PHE A 14 -6.98 25.56 1.60
C PHE A 14 -6.20 24.33 1.11
N LEU A 15 -5.48 23.65 2.01
CA LEU A 15 -4.68 22.48 1.63
C LEU A 15 -5.56 21.28 1.23
N ARG A 16 -6.66 21.04 1.95
CA ARG A 16 -7.64 19.99 1.62
C ARG A 16 -8.22 20.18 0.22
N ALA A 17 -8.53 21.42 -0.17
CA ALA A 17 -9.06 21.71 -1.50
C ALA A 17 -8.09 21.34 -2.64
N LYS A 18 -6.77 21.38 -2.38
CA LYS A 18 -5.74 20.97 -3.34
C LYS A 18 -5.57 19.45 -3.45
N ILE A 19 -5.77 18.71 -2.35
CA ILE A 19 -5.59 17.25 -2.31
C ILE A 19 -6.84 16.50 -2.79
N THR A 20 -8.03 16.99 -2.46
CA THR A 20 -9.32 16.32 -2.78
C THR A 20 -9.46 15.89 -4.25
N PRO A 21 -9.01 16.65 -5.28
CA PRO A 21 -9.10 16.23 -6.68
C PRO A 21 -8.35 14.94 -7.03
N THR A 22 -7.34 14.54 -6.25
CA THR A 22 -6.58 13.30 -6.49
C THR A 22 -7.31 12.05 -5.97
N LEU A 23 -8.34 12.23 -5.14
CA LEU A 23 -9.15 11.16 -4.53
C LEU A 23 -10.54 11.04 -5.17
N THR A 24 -10.69 11.50 -6.42
CA THR A 24 -11.94 11.36 -7.16
C THR A 24 -12.18 9.89 -7.56
N ARG A 25 -13.43 9.50 -7.79
CA ARG A 25 -13.79 8.16 -8.28
C ARG A 25 -13.00 7.76 -9.53
N GLY A 26 -12.79 8.71 -10.46
CA GLY A 26 -12.00 8.46 -11.67
C GLY A 26 -10.54 8.13 -11.35
N LYS A 27 -9.93 8.86 -10.41
CA LYS A 27 -8.57 8.59 -9.94
C LYS A 27 -8.46 7.27 -9.20
N LEU A 28 -9.41 6.95 -8.32
CA LEU A 28 -9.46 5.64 -7.65
C LEU A 28 -9.59 4.49 -8.66
N LYS A 29 -10.40 4.65 -9.71
CA LYS A 29 -10.49 3.65 -10.78
C LYS A 29 -9.17 3.50 -11.56
N GLN A 30 -8.42 4.58 -11.74
CA GLN A 30 -7.09 4.54 -12.36
C GLN A 30 -6.04 3.85 -11.49
N MET A 31 -6.21 3.83 -10.16
CA MET A 31 -5.32 3.12 -9.22
C MET A 31 -5.58 1.61 -9.19
N PHE A 32 -6.78 1.16 -9.56
CA PHE A 32 -7.21 -0.24 -9.45
C PHE A 32 -6.28 -1.26 -10.15
N PRO A 33 -5.73 -1.01 -11.35
CA PRO A 33 -4.77 -1.94 -11.97
C PRO A 33 -3.52 -2.15 -11.11
N LEU A 34 -2.99 -1.08 -10.50
CA LEU A 34 -1.82 -1.15 -9.60
C LEU A 34 -2.15 -1.97 -8.34
N MET A 35 -3.33 -1.76 -7.76
CA MET A 35 -3.83 -2.57 -6.63
C MET A 35 -3.93 -4.06 -6.98
N THR A 36 -4.39 -4.35 -8.21
CA THR A 36 -4.55 -5.73 -8.68
C THR A 36 -3.21 -6.41 -8.91
N GLU A 37 -2.23 -5.69 -9.48
CA GLU A 37 -0.86 -6.18 -9.67
C GLU A 37 -0.21 -6.57 -8.34
N ILE A 38 -0.23 -5.68 -7.35
CA ILE A 38 0.31 -5.95 -6.01
C ILE A 38 -0.47 -7.09 -5.33
N GLY A 39 -1.78 -7.16 -5.56
CA GLY A 39 -2.61 -8.27 -5.10
C GLY A 39 -2.20 -9.62 -5.66
N ASN A 40 -1.80 -9.67 -6.94
CA ASN A 40 -1.27 -10.91 -7.53
C ASN A 40 0.04 -11.33 -6.88
N ASN A 41 0.96 -10.38 -6.65
CA ASN A 41 2.23 -10.65 -5.96
C ASN A 41 2.00 -11.19 -4.54
N MET A 42 1.03 -10.61 -3.82
CA MET A 42 0.61 -11.10 -2.51
C MET A 42 0.07 -12.54 -2.59
N MET A 43 -0.75 -12.86 -3.59
CA MET A 43 -1.31 -14.20 -3.75
C MET A 43 -0.23 -15.24 -4.08
N ASP A 44 0.74 -14.88 -4.90
CA ASP A 44 1.85 -15.77 -5.24
C ASP A 44 2.76 -16.01 -4.03
N TYR A 45 3.08 -14.95 -3.28
CA TYR A 45 3.76 -15.08 -1.98
C TYR A 45 3.03 -16.03 -1.01
N VAL A 46 1.71 -15.91 -0.90
CA VAL A 46 0.89 -16.79 -0.05
C VAL A 46 0.94 -18.25 -0.53
N LYS A 47 0.99 -18.49 -1.85
CA LYS A 47 1.11 -19.85 -2.45
C LYS A 47 2.50 -20.47 -2.26
N ASP A 48 3.53 -19.66 -2.11
CA ASP A 48 4.90 -20.14 -1.89
C ASP A 48 5.22 -20.43 -0.42
N GLN A 49 4.36 -20.01 0.50
CA GLN A 49 4.54 -20.29 1.92
C GLN A 49 4.51 -21.79 2.25
N LYS A 50 5.34 -22.20 3.22
CA LYS A 50 5.44 -23.59 3.65
C LYS A 50 4.12 -24.08 4.22
N ILE A 51 3.76 -25.31 3.85
CA ILE A 51 2.60 -26.02 4.38
C ILE A 51 3.05 -26.77 5.64
N SER A 52 2.29 -26.62 6.72
CA SER A 52 2.46 -27.39 7.96
C SER A 52 2.28 -28.89 7.71
N SER A 53 2.78 -29.73 8.61
CA SER A 53 2.53 -31.19 8.59
C SER A 53 1.04 -31.55 8.56
N THR A 54 0.17 -30.63 9.01
CA THR A 54 -1.30 -30.74 9.00
C THR A 54 -1.97 -30.29 7.69
N GLY A 55 -1.20 -29.92 6.66
CA GLY A 55 -1.75 -29.42 5.39
C GLY A 55 -2.23 -27.96 5.44
N THR A 56 -1.99 -27.25 6.54
CA THR A 56 -2.41 -25.85 6.73
C THR A 56 -1.26 -24.87 6.54
N ARG A 57 -1.57 -23.67 6.02
CA ARG A 57 -0.61 -22.56 5.91
C ARG A 57 -0.83 -21.61 7.07
N ILE A 58 0.22 -21.29 7.82
CA ILE A 58 0.19 -20.27 8.87
C ILE A 58 0.86 -19.03 8.30
N ILE A 59 0.14 -17.92 8.29
CA ILE A 59 0.59 -16.67 7.68
C ILE A 59 0.31 -15.55 8.68
N ASP A 60 1.30 -14.67 8.87
CA ASP A 60 1.10 -13.45 9.62
C ASP A 60 0.31 -12.45 8.77
N ALA A 61 -0.97 -12.28 9.09
CA ALA A 61 -1.85 -11.34 8.40
C ALA A 61 -1.42 -9.88 8.56
N GLN A 62 -0.77 -9.54 9.69
CA GLN A 62 -0.26 -8.20 9.93
C GLN A 62 0.92 -7.91 9.01
N GLU A 63 1.88 -8.83 8.91
CA GLU A 63 3.00 -8.71 7.97
C GLU A 63 2.52 -8.60 6.51
N LEU A 64 1.59 -9.48 6.11
CA LEU A 64 1.00 -9.47 4.77
C LEU A 64 0.37 -8.11 4.44
N ASN A 65 -0.41 -7.57 5.37
CA ASN A 65 -1.09 -6.28 5.19
C ASN A 65 -0.10 -5.11 5.14
N TYR A 66 0.98 -5.14 5.93
CA TYR A 66 2.02 -4.12 5.87
C TYR A 66 2.71 -4.12 4.51
N LYS A 67 3.14 -5.28 4.01
CA LYS A 67 3.78 -5.40 2.68
C LYS A 67 2.86 -4.87 1.58
N TYR A 68 1.60 -5.31 1.56
CA TYR A 68 0.62 -4.87 0.58
C TYR A 68 0.38 -3.35 0.61
N THR A 69 0.17 -2.80 1.81
CA THR A 69 -0.15 -1.37 1.96
C THR A 69 1.04 -0.48 1.61
N THR A 70 2.26 -0.89 1.96
CA THR A 70 3.48 -0.17 1.61
C THR A 70 3.70 -0.13 0.11
N ASP A 71 3.61 -1.27 -0.59
CA ASP A 71 3.75 -1.34 -2.04
C ASP A 71 2.65 -0.52 -2.74
N LEU A 72 1.44 -0.53 -2.19
CA LEU A 72 0.33 0.25 -2.73
C LEU A 72 0.57 1.76 -2.62
N ILE A 73 1.04 2.24 -1.47
CA ILE A 73 1.35 3.65 -1.27
C ILE A 73 2.55 4.06 -2.14
N ALA A 74 3.59 3.23 -2.22
CA ALA A 74 4.74 3.50 -3.07
C ALA A 74 4.33 3.63 -4.55
N SER A 75 3.51 2.71 -5.04
CA SER A 75 3.03 2.71 -6.43
C SER A 75 2.10 3.89 -6.72
N VAL A 76 1.09 4.11 -5.87
CA VAL A 76 0.04 5.11 -6.14
C VAL A 76 0.48 6.54 -5.81
N ALA A 77 1.15 6.75 -4.68
CA ALA A 77 1.49 8.09 -4.20
C ALA A 77 2.87 8.56 -4.70
N LEU A 78 3.83 7.65 -4.87
CA LEU A 78 5.20 7.97 -5.27
C LEU A 78 5.52 7.58 -6.71
N GLY A 79 4.69 6.75 -7.35
CA GLY A 79 4.93 6.25 -8.70
C GLY A 79 6.05 5.22 -8.78
N THR A 80 6.41 4.60 -7.65
CA THR A 80 7.51 3.63 -7.56
C THR A 80 6.95 2.22 -7.48
N GLN A 81 7.36 1.35 -8.40
CA GLN A 81 7.04 -0.07 -8.33
C GLN A 81 7.95 -0.74 -7.30
N MET A 82 7.35 -1.42 -6.34
CA MET A 82 8.03 -2.11 -5.25
C MET A 82 7.42 -3.50 -5.11
N ASP A 83 8.24 -4.44 -4.65
CA ASP A 83 7.84 -5.81 -4.40
C ASP A 83 8.40 -6.25 -3.04
N SER A 84 7.67 -5.87 -1.99
CA SER A 84 8.02 -6.17 -0.59
C SER A 84 7.83 -7.65 -0.24
N PHE A 85 7.16 -8.42 -1.10
CA PHE A 85 6.92 -9.84 -0.91
C PHE A 85 8.15 -10.67 -1.30
N ASN A 86 8.76 -10.35 -2.45
CA ASN A 86 9.97 -11.04 -2.91
C ASN A 86 11.26 -10.38 -2.41
N TYR A 87 11.27 -9.06 -2.17
CA TYR A 87 12.45 -8.30 -1.77
C TYR A 87 12.20 -7.51 -0.47
N PRO A 88 12.21 -8.17 0.71
CA PRO A 88 11.82 -7.58 2.00
C PRO A 88 12.72 -6.44 2.50
N ASN A 89 13.85 -6.15 1.83
CA ASN A 89 14.80 -5.08 2.18
C ASN A 89 14.66 -3.81 1.33
N ALA A 90 13.60 -3.67 0.53
CA ALA A 90 13.36 -2.47 -0.25
C ALA A 90 13.18 -1.24 0.67
N GLU A 91 13.65 -0.07 0.21
CA GLU A 91 13.95 1.13 1.03
C GLU A 91 12.79 1.63 1.92
N PHE A 92 11.54 1.35 1.55
CA PHE A 92 10.34 1.80 2.29
C PHE A 92 9.83 0.81 3.35
N SER A 93 10.33 -0.43 3.40
CA SER A 93 9.86 -1.45 4.35
C SER A 93 10.45 -1.33 5.76
N LYS A 94 11.32 -0.33 5.98
CA LYS A 94 12.02 -0.09 7.26
C LYS A 94 11.48 1.10 8.06
N CYS A 95 10.41 1.74 7.60
CA CYS A 95 9.81 2.89 8.28
C CYS A 95 8.82 2.47 9.38
#